data_AF-A0AAP0B3Q8-F1
#
_entry.id   AF-A0AAP0B3Q8-F1
#
_cell.length_a   1.000
_cell.length_b   1.000
_cell.length_c   1.000
_cell.angle_alpha   90.00
_cell.angle_beta   90.00
_cell.angle_gamma   90.00
#
_symmetry.space_group_name_H-M   'P 1'
#
loop_
_entity.id
_entity.type
_entity.pdbx_description
1 polymer ?
#
loop_
_entity_poly.entity_id
_entity_poly.type
_entity_poly.pdbx_seq_one_letter_code
_entity_poly.pdbx_strand_id
1 'polypeptide(L)'
;MGSAGEEDVRQAAASPFVCKGTDYSLFRTTVALAVWVGAIHFNVVLVLLSLLLLPARAGILFVFLVFALQLFFMVIPVNDKSHWGRKLSRFICKYAVGYFPLTLHVEDIHDFDPNQAYGR
;
A
#
# COMPACT_ATOMS: atom_id res chain seq x y z
N MET A 1 33.13 -37.16 -20.84
CA MET A 1 31.84 -36.77 -21.46
C MET A 1 30.84 -36.43 -20.37
N GLY A 2 31.07 -35.34 -19.61
CA GLY A 2 30.31 -35.04 -18.38
C GLY A 2 30.28 -33.58 -17.98
N SER A 3 30.63 -32.64 -18.89
CA SER A 3 30.76 -31.22 -18.53
C SER A 3 29.55 -30.36 -18.92
N ALA A 4 28.64 -30.85 -19.77
CA ALA A 4 27.53 -30.04 -20.30
C ALA A 4 26.25 -30.11 -19.47
N GLY A 5 26.01 -31.21 -18.74
CA GLY A 5 24.79 -31.39 -17.93
C GLY A 5 24.87 -30.76 -16.54
N GLU A 6 26.08 -30.57 -16.00
CA GLU A 6 26.27 -29.98 -14.67
C GLU A 6 26.23 -28.45 -14.69
N GLU A 7 26.62 -27.84 -15.81
CA GLU A 7 26.51 -26.38 -16.00
C GLU A 7 25.06 -25.95 -16.26
N ASP A 8 24.26 -26.75 -16.99
CA ASP A 8 22.83 -26.48 -17.21
C ASP A 8 22.02 -26.54 -15.91
N VAL A 9 22.31 -27.50 -15.02
CA VAL A 9 21.69 -27.60 -13.69
C VAL A 9 22.14 -26.45 -12.77
N ARG A 10 23.42 -26.05 -12.83
CA ARG A 10 23.92 -24.88 -12.07
C ARG A 10 23.37 -23.56 -12.61
N GLN A 11 23.12 -23.46 -13.90
CA GLN A 11 22.59 -22.25 -14.56
C GLN A 11 21.08 -22.13 -14.39
N ALA A 12 20.36 -23.25 -14.30
CA ALA A 12 18.97 -23.31 -13.85
C ALA A 12 18.83 -22.97 -12.35
N ALA A 13 19.80 -23.38 -11.51
CA ALA A 13 19.84 -23.03 -10.09
C ALA A 13 20.27 -21.57 -9.82
N ALA A 14 21.06 -20.96 -10.71
CA ALA A 14 21.52 -19.57 -10.60
C ALA A 14 20.61 -18.56 -11.32
N SER A 15 19.49 -19.01 -11.87
CA SER A 15 18.50 -18.12 -12.49
C SER A 15 17.63 -17.53 -11.38
N PRO A 16 17.74 -16.23 -11.09
CA PRO A 16 16.98 -15.63 -10.02
C PRO A 16 15.50 -15.75 -10.30
N PHE A 17 14.73 -16.21 -9.31
CA PHE A 17 13.28 -16.29 -9.44
C PHE A 17 12.71 -14.88 -9.47
N VAL A 18 12.40 -14.40 -10.67
CA VAL A 18 11.80 -13.07 -10.87
C VAL A 18 10.31 -13.18 -10.62
N CYS A 19 9.90 -12.87 -9.39
CA CYS A 19 8.51 -12.58 -9.07
C CYS A 19 8.10 -11.30 -9.79
N LYS A 20 7.46 -11.42 -10.95
CA LYS A 20 6.79 -10.29 -11.59
C LYS A 20 5.51 -9.97 -10.83
N GLY A 21 5.34 -8.71 -10.43
CA GLY A 21 4.11 -8.22 -9.82
C GLY A 21 2.89 -8.61 -10.66
N THR A 22 1.86 -9.14 -10.01
CA THR A 22 0.63 -9.60 -10.66
C THR A 22 0.00 -8.49 -11.49
N ASP A 23 -0.43 -8.80 -12.71
CA ASP A 23 -1.25 -7.90 -13.56
C ASP A 23 -2.60 -7.62 -12.88
N TYR A 24 -2.63 -6.58 -12.06
CA TYR A 24 -3.86 -6.09 -11.47
C TYR A 24 -4.52 -5.09 -12.43
N SER A 25 -5.85 -5.18 -12.55
CA SER A 25 -6.62 -4.23 -13.37
C SER A 25 -6.33 -2.78 -12.94
N LEU A 26 -5.90 -1.95 -13.90
CA LEU A 26 -5.59 -0.53 -13.68
C LEU A 26 -6.68 0.19 -12.88
N PHE A 27 -7.95 -0.09 -13.18
CA PHE A 27 -9.07 0.50 -12.44
C PHE A 27 -9.02 0.20 -10.93
N ARG A 28 -8.73 -1.06 -10.54
CA ARG A 28 -8.66 -1.45 -9.12
C ARG A 28 -7.47 -0.80 -8.41
N THR A 29 -6.35 -0.70 -9.11
CA THR A 29 -5.15 -0.01 -8.62
C THR A 29 -5.40 1.50 -8.47
N THR A 30 -6.01 2.15 -9.46
CA THR A 30 -6.40 3.56 -9.40
C THR A 30 -7.37 3.82 -8.24
N VAL A 31 -8.38 2.98 -8.06
CA VAL A 31 -9.32 3.11 -6.93
C VAL A 31 -8.61 2.94 -5.60
N ALA A 32 -7.73 1.94 -5.47
CA ALA A 32 -6.96 1.73 -4.25
C ALA A 32 -6.05 2.92 -3.90
N LEU A 33 -5.38 3.51 -4.90
CA LEU A 33 -4.57 4.71 -4.72
C LEU A 33 -5.42 5.94 -4.42
N ALA A 34 -6.55 6.12 -5.09
CA ALA A 34 -7.46 7.23 -4.82
C ALA A 34 -8.00 7.17 -3.39
N VAL A 35 -8.34 5.97 -2.90
CA VAL A 35 -8.75 5.80 -1.50
C VAL A 35 -7.59 6.06 -0.55
N TRP A 36 -6.39 5.58 -0.84
CA TRP A 36 -5.24 5.74 0.04
C TRP A 36 -4.66 7.16 0.02
N VAL A 37 -4.11 7.56 -1.13
CA VAL A 37 -3.43 8.84 -1.35
C VAL A 37 -4.45 9.98 -1.41
N GLY A 38 -5.60 9.75 -2.04
CA GLY A 38 -6.65 10.78 -2.14
C GLY A 38 -7.25 11.14 -0.79
N ALA A 39 -7.35 10.22 0.18
CA ALA A 39 -7.75 10.57 1.54
C ALA A 39 -6.77 11.54 2.21
N ILE A 40 -5.46 11.34 2.04
CA ILE A 40 -4.44 12.26 2.57
C ILE A 40 -4.57 13.65 1.91
N HIS A 41 -4.66 13.67 0.58
CA HIS A 41 -4.79 14.92 -0.18
C HIS A 41 -6.08 15.67 0.17
N PHE A 42 -7.18 14.95 0.38
CA PHE A 42 -8.46 15.53 0.80
C PHE A 42 -8.34 16.28 2.13
N ASN A 43 -7.64 15.71 3.12
CA ASN A 43 -7.41 16.39 4.40
C ASN A 43 -6.61 17.70 4.22
N VAL A 44 -5.56 17.69 3.40
CA VAL A 44 -4.78 18.89 3.10
C VAL A 44 -5.63 19.95 2.39
N VAL A 45 -6.44 19.54 1.41
CA VAL A 45 -7.35 20.44 0.68
C VAL A 45 -8.38 21.06 1.62
N LEU A 46 -8.95 20.30 2.56
CA LEU A 46 -9.88 20.84 3.57
C LEU A 46 -9.23 21.94 4.42
N VAL A 47 -7.98 21.72 4.86
CA VAL A 47 -7.23 22.72 5.63
C VAL A 47 -6.95 23.96 4.77
N LEU A 48 -6.46 23.78 3.54
CA LEU A 48 -6.21 24.90 2.61
C LEU A 48 -7.47 25.69 2.29
N LEU A 49 -8.59 25.01 2.03
CA LEU A 49 -9.87 25.63 1.74
C LEU A 49 -10.37 26.44 2.95
N SER A 50 -10.16 25.92 4.16
CA SER A 50 -10.52 26.65 5.39
C SER A 50 -9.68 27.92 5.58
N LEU A 51 -8.40 27.91 5.20
CA LEU A 51 -7.54 29.08 5.20
C LEU A 51 -7.95 30.11 4.12
N LEU A 52 -8.35 29.64 2.92
CA LEU A 52 -8.81 30.51 1.84
C LEU A 52 -10.15 31.21 2.14
N LEU A 53 -11.04 30.54 2.88
CA LEU A 53 -12.36 31.06 3.26
C LEU A 53 -12.32 31.93 4.54
N LEU A 54 -11.18 32.01 5.21
CA LEU A 54 -10.92 32.78 6.44
C LEU A 54 -11.36 34.26 6.42
N PRO A 55 -11.28 35.05 5.32
CA PRO A 55 -11.60 36.48 5.39
C PRO A 55 -13.09 36.79 5.64
N ALA A 56 -13.98 35.79 5.61
CA ALA A 56 -15.39 35.94 5.97
C ALA A 56 -15.65 35.47 7.41
N ARG A 57 -16.62 36.08 8.11
CA ARG A 57 -17.10 35.57 9.42
C ARG A 57 -17.57 34.11 9.35
N ALA A 58 -18.05 33.67 8.18
CA ALA A 58 -18.38 32.28 7.89
C ALA A 58 -17.13 31.37 7.83
N GLY A 59 -15.97 31.91 7.44
CA GLY A 59 -14.68 31.21 7.40
C GLY A 59 -14.20 30.78 8.77
N ILE A 60 -14.36 31.61 9.80
CA ILE A 60 -13.97 31.27 11.17
C ILE A 60 -14.74 30.03 11.67
N LEU A 61 -16.06 29.99 11.47
CA LEU A 61 -16.89 28.84 11.86
C LEU A 61 -16.54 27.58 11.05
N PHE A 62 -16.25 27.75 9.76
CA PHE A 62 -15.82 26.66 8.89
C PHE A 62 -14.47 26.07 9.34
N VAL A 63 -13.50 26.90 9.73
CA VAL A 63 -12.20 26.47 10.28
C VAL A 63 -12.39 25.64 11.55
N PHE A 64 -13.20 26.14 12.51
CA PHE A 64 -13.49 25.38 13.72
C PHE A 64 -14.16 24.03 13.44
N LEU A 65 -15.08 23.98 12.48
CA LEU A 65 -15.75 22.74 12.09
C LEU A 65 -14.77 21.73 11.47
N VAL A 66 -13.90 22.17 10.55
CA VAL A 66 -12.89 21.31 9.91
C VAL A 66 -11.91 20.77 10.96
N PHE A 67 -11.40 21.62 11.85
CA PHE A 67 -10.51 21.19 12.93
C PHE A 67 -11.21 20.23 13.91
N ALA A 68 -12.44 20.54 14.32
CA ALA A 68 -13.21 19.68 15.22
C ALA A 68 -13.48 18.31 14.61
N LEU A 69 -13.86 18.25 13.32
CA LEU A 69 -14.06 17.01 12.59
C LEU A 69 -12.77 16.18 12.50
N GLN A 70 -11.64 16.83 12.23
CA GLN A 70 -10.34 16.16 12.14
C GLN A 70 -9.89 15.59 13.49
N LEU A 71 -10.02 16.37 14.55
CA LEU A 71 -9.71 15.93 15.92
C LEU A 71 -10.64 14.81 16.36
N PHE A 72 -11.93 14.88 15.99
CA PHE A 72 -12.89 13.82 16.25
C PHE A 72 -12.45 12.50 15.61
N PHE A 73 -12.02 12.51 14.35
CA PHE A 73 -11.47 11.31 13.70
C PHE A 73 -10.16 10.82 14.31
N MET A 74 -9.35 11.70 14.92
CA MET A 74 -8.15 11.29 15.65
C MET A 74 -8.48 10.60 16.99
N VAL A 75 -9.49 11.11 17.72
CA VAL A 75 -9.86 10.61 19.05
C VAL A 75 -10.73 9.36 18.97
N ILE A 76 -11.50 9.18 17.89
CA ILE A 76 -12.27 7.96 17.69
C ILE A 76 -11.30 6.77 17.58
N PRO A 77 -11.41 5.77 18.49
CA PRO A 77 -10.61 4.57 18.38
C PRO A 77 -11.00 3.81 17.11
N VAL A 78 -10.04 3.61 16.22
CA VAL A 78 -10.23 2.76 15.04
C VAL A 78 -10.30 1.31 15.52
N ASN A 79 -11.45 0.67 15.29
CA ASN A 79 -11.61 -0.75 15.60
C ASN A 79 -10.78 -1.60 14.62
N ASP A 80 -9.64 -2.08 15.11
CA ASP A 80 -8.70 -2.97 14.42
C ASP A 80 -9.32 -4.34 14.08
N LYS A 81 -10.32 -4.77 14.85
CA LYS A 81 -11.09 -6.00 14.61
C LYS A 81 -12.25 -5.81 13.66
N SER A 82 -12.45 -4.62 13.12
CA SER A 82 -13.52 -4.37 12.16
C SER A 82 -13.31 -5.18 10.88
N HIS A 83 -14.30 -6.00 10.53
CA HIS A 83 -14.25 -6.81 9.30
C HIS A 83 -14.12 -5.94 8.05
N TRP A 84 -14.77 -4.76 8.06
CA TRP A 84 -14.73 -3.82 6.95
C TRP A 84 -13.37 -3.13 6.82
N GLY A 85 -12.79 -2.63 7.92
CA GLY A 85 -11.45 -2.03 7.91
C GLY A 85 -10.38 -3.01 7.45
N ARG A 86 -10.45 -4.28 7.87
CA ARG A 86 -9.54 -5.33 7.42
C ARG A 86 -9.70 -5.70 5.95
N LYS A 87 -10.93 -5.65 5.41
CA LYS A 87 -11.17 -5.82 3.97
C LYS A 87 -10.63 -4.64 3.17
N LEU A 88 -10.83 -3.42 3.65
CA LEU A 88 -10.34 -2.21 3.02
C LEU A 88 -8.82 -2.15 3.01
N SER A 89 -8.15 -2.45 4.13
CA SER A 89 -6.70 -2.49 4.20
C SER A 89 -6.10 -3.56 3.29
N ARG A 90 -6.67 -4.77 3.28
CA ARG A 90 -6.27 -5.83 2.32
C ARG A 90 -6.47 -5.40 0.88
N PHE A 91 -7.56 -4.70 0.57
CA PHE A 91 -7.81 -4.17 -0.76
C PHE A 91 -6.74 -3.15 -1.16
N ILE A 92 -6.51 -2.13 -0.32
CA ILE A 92 -5.51 -1.09 -0.57
C ILE A 92 -4.13 -1.72 -0.74
N CYS A 93 -3.67 -2.53 0.21
CA CYS A 93 -2.34 -3.15 0.14
C CYS A 93 -2.19 -4.08 -1.08
N LYS A 94 -3.23 -4.85 -1.43
CA LYS A 94 -3.18 -5.75 -2.58
C LYS A 94 -3.05 -5.01 -3.91
N TYR A 95 -3.80 -3.92 -4.09
CA TYR A 95 -3.88 -3.23 -5.37
C TYR A 95 -2.94 -2.02 -5.49
N ALA A 96 -2.49 -1.42 -4.38
CA ALA A 96 -1.48 -0.36 -4.39
C ALA A 96 -0.10 -0.89 -4.84
N VAL A 97 0.22 -2.14 -4.48
CA VAL A 97 1.43 -2.82 -4.98
C VAL A 97 1.38 -3.01 -6.50
N GLY A 98 0.20 -3.09 -7.12
CA GLY A 98 0.08 -3.13 -8.59
C GLY A 98 0.49 -1.84 -9.30
N TYR A 99 0.58 -0.71 -8.58
CA TYR A 99 1.05 0.56 -9.17
C TYR A 99 2.57 0.65 -9.24
N PHE A 100 3.26 0.10 -8.24
CA PHE A 100 4.71 0.04 -8.22
C PHE A 100 5.13 -1.31 -8.80
N PRO A 101 5.71 -1.37 -10.00
CA PRO A 101 6.19 -2.63 -10.55
C PRO A 101 7.36 -3.14 -9.70
N LEU A 102 7.05 -3.86 -8.63
CA LEU A 102 8.02 -4.49 -7.75
C LEU A 102 8.43 -5.81 -8.41
N THR A 103 9.63 -5.80 -9.00
CA THR A 103 10.34 -7.02 -9.38
C THR A 103 11.12 -7.47 -8.16
N LEU A 104 10.56 -8.41 -7.40
CA LEU A 104 11.28 -9.00 -6.28
C LEU A 104 12.25 -10.03 -6.86
N HIS A 105 13.54 -9.74 -6.77
CA HIS A 105 14.61 -10.67 -7.07
C HIS A 105 14.87 -11.48 -5.80
N VAL A 106 14.44 -12.73 -5.77
CA VAL A 106 14.74 -13.62 -4.64
C VAL A 106 15.93 -14.46 -5.07
N GLU A 107 17.09 -14.17 -4.48
CA GLU A 107 18.35 -14.87 -4.79
C GLU A 107 18.33 -16.31 -4.27
N ASP A 108 17.67 -16.57 -3.13
CA ASP A 108 17.59 -17.90 -2.51
C ASP A 108 16.16 -18.34 -2.21
N ILE A 109 15.29 -18.43 -3.23
CA ILE A 109 13.89 -18.92 -3.03
C ILE A 109 13.84 -20.33 -2.41
N HIS A 110 14.92 -21.11 -2.61
CA HIS A 110 15.04 -22.49 -2.12
C HIS A 110 15.47 -22.59 -0.65
N ASP A 111 16.01 -21.52 -0.05
CA ASP A 111 16.37 -21.49 1.38
C ASP A 111 15.20 -21.10 2.29
N PHE A 112 14.06 -20.75 1.68
CA PHE A 112 12.83 -20.48 2.40
C PHE A 112 12.10 -21.79 2.72
N ASP A 113 12.29 -22.33 3.92
CA ASP A 113 11.41 -23.37 4.45
C ASP A 113 10.08 -22.73 4.93
N PRO A 114 8.93 -23.03 4.29
CA PRO A 114 7.64 -22.51 4.71
C PRO A 114 7.20 -22.96 6.11
N ASN A 115 7.86 -23.99 6.68
CA ASN A 115 7.61 -24.49 8.03
C ASN A 115 8.56 -23.89 9.08
N GLN A 116 9.50 -23.04 8.68
CA GLN A 116 10.44 -22.39 9.57
C GLN A 116 10.30 -20.86 9.50
N ALA A 117 10.15 -20.21 10.66
CA ALA A 117 10.23 -18.76 10.71
C ALA A 117 11.69 -18.33 10.46
N TYR A 118 11.85 -17.33 9.59
CA TYR A 118 13.14 -16.75 9.20
C TYR A 118 14.14 -16.65 10.36
N GLY A 119 15.28 -17.31 10.18
CA GLY A 119 16.46 -17.14 11.03
C GLY A 119 16.77 -18.35 11.89
N ARG A 120 17.97 -18.90 11.64
CA ARG A 120 18.89 -19.21 12.71
C ARG A 120 20.14 -18.36 12.52
#